data_AF-A0A1L9WF54-F1
#
_entry.id   AF-A0A1L9WF54-F1
#
_cell.length_a   1.000
_cell.length_b   1.000
_cell.length_c   1.000
_cell.angle_alpha   90.00
_cell.angle_beta   90.00
_cell.angle_gamma   90.00
#
_symmetry.space_group_name_H-M   'P 1'
#
loop_
_entity.id
_entity.type
_entity.pdbx_description
1 polymer ?
#
loop_
_entity_poly.entity_id
_entity_poly.type
_entity_poly.pdbx_seq_one_letter_code
_entity_poly.pdbx_strand_id
1 'polypeptide(L)'
;MKLLTLLLPLIPLCRAWEVDFYTESDCAGSTTWSTGDTAVMSCQSTSSSDYVSVWVDVVATNFAVLVYKEADCAGPSWAISGTHETTTGNCQNGDWKSFKVVKATA
;
A
#
# COMPACT_ATOMS: atom_id res chain seq x y z
N MET A 1 -13.45 -45.83 -12.45
CA MET A 1 -12.71 -44.62 -12.88
C MET A 1 -12.36 -43.82 -11.64
N LYS A 2 -11.07 -43.73 -11.28
CA LYS A 2 -10.61 -42.97 -10.10
C LYS A 2 -10.51 -41.50 -10.49
N LEU A 3 -11.38 -40.68 -9.91
CA LEU A 3 -11.35 -39.23 -10.06
C LEU A 3 -10.12 -38.70 -9.30
N LEU A 4 -9.13 -38.21 -10.03
CA LEU A 4 -7.96 -37.57 -9.45
C LEU A 4 -8.36 -36.13 -9.08
N THR A 5 -8.65 -35.89 -7.79
CA THR A 5 -8.93 -34.54 -7.31
C THR A 5 -7.62 -33.76 -7.28
N LEU A 6 -7.39 -32.96 -8.32
CA LEU A 6 -6.27 -32.03 -8.41
C LEU A 6 -6.52 -30.89 -7.40
N LEU A 7 -6.04 -31.06 -6.17
CA LEU A 7 -5.93 -29.96 -5.21
C LEU A 7 -4.84 -29.01 -5.74
N LEU A 8 -5.24 -27.93 -6.43
CA LEU A 8 -4.35 -26.79 -6.62
C LEU A 8 -4.03 -26.24 -5.23
N PRO A 9 -2.75 -26.18 -4.81
CA PRO A 9 -2.40 -25.46 -3.60
C PRO A 9 -2.83 -24.00 -3.81
N LEU A 10 -3.68 -23.48 -2.92
CA LEU A 10 -3.86 -22.04 -2.78
C LEU A 10 -2.51 -21.48 -2.32
N ILE A 11 -1.66 -21.10 -3.27
CA ILE A 11 -0.45 -20.36 -2.96
C ILE A 11 -0.95 -19.02 -2.40
N PRO A 12 -0.68 -18.69 -1.13
CA PRO A 12 -1.03 -17.37 -0.62
C PRO A 12 -0.34 -16.36 -1.52
N LEU A 13 -1.11 -15.46 -2.14
CA LEU A 13 -0.57 -14.36 -2.93
C LEU A 13 0.28 -13.51 -1.98
N CYS A 14 1.58 -13.76 -1.98
CA CYS A 14 2.53 -13.10 -1.10
C CYS A 14 2.75 -11.70 -1.65
N ARG A 15 1.87 -10.77 -1.27
CA ARG A 15 2.04 -9.35 -1.60
C ARG A 15 3.29 -8.81 -0.92
N ALA A 16 4.07 -8.00 -1.64
CA ALA A 16 5.24 -7.33 -1.10
C ALA A 16 4.88 -6.04 -0.37
N TRP A 17 3.77 -5.41 -0.77
CA TRP A 17 3.27 -4.18 -0.17
C TRP A 17 1.75 -4.03 -0.33
N GLU A 18 1.17 -3.21 0.53
CA GLU A 18 -0.23 -2.77 0.51
C GLU A 18 -0.30 -1.29 0.94
N VAL A 19 -1.18 -0.53 0.29
CA VAL A 19 -1.44 0.88 0.60
C VAL A 19 -2.95 1.07 0.66
N ASP A 20 -3.45 1.52 1.80
CA ASP A 20 -4.86 1.78 2.03
C ASP A 20 -5.07 3.26 2.35
N PHE A 21 -6.01 3.91 1.66
CA PHE A 21 -6.38 5.29 1.91
C PHE A 21 -7.75 5.37 2.56
N TYR A 22 -7.86 6.14 3.65
CA TYR A 22 -9.05 6.22 4.48
C TYR A 22 -9.65 7.62 4.47
N THR A 23 -10.98 7.69 4.46
CA THR A 23 -11.73 8.97 4.50
C THR A 23 -11.84 9.57 5.89
N GLU A 24 -11.39 8.85 6.92
CA GLU A 24 -11.34 9.33 8.31
C GLU A 24 -9.92 9.26 8.85
N SER A 25 -9.67 9.98 9.95
CA SER A 25 -8.37 9.96 10.62
C SER A 25 -8.12 8.60 11.26
N ASP A 26 -6.85 8.34 11.56
CA ASP A 26 -6.39 7.16 12.27
C ASP A 26 -6.78 5.85 11.57
N CYS A 27 -6.88 5.92 10.24
CA CYS A 27 -7.15 4.80 9.34
C CYS A 27 -8.47 4.09 9.66
N ALA A 28 -9.49 4.89 9.98
CA ALA A 28 -10.86 4.45 10.19
C ALA A 28 -11.74 4.68 8.95
N GLY A 29 -12.94 4.11 8.95
CA GLY A 29 -13.95 4.38 7.93
C GLY A 29 -13.72 3.64 6.59
N SER A 30 -14.22 4.24 5.51
CA SER A 30 -14.17 3.66 4.16
C SER A 30 -12.76 3.74 3.57
N THR A 31 -12.36 2.70 2.83
CA THR A 31 -11.02 2.58 2.26
C THR A 31 -11.04 2.26 0.78
N THR A 32 -10.03 2.76 0.07
CA THR A 32 -9.56 2.17 -1.19
C THR A 32 -8.14 1.66 -0.98
N TRP A 33 -7.86 0.51 -1.57
CA TRP A 33 -6.58 -0.18 -1.40
C TRP A 33 -5.87 -0.44 -2.72
N SER A 34 -4.55 -0.56 -2.64
CA SER A 34 -3.68 -1.02 -3.73
C SER A 34 -2.66 -1.99 -3.15
N THR A 35 -2.36 -3.07 -3.88
CA THR A 35 -1.33 -4.04 -3.48
C THR A 35 -0.46 -4.42 -4.67
N GLY A 36 0.72 -4.96 -4.38
CA GLY A 36 1.55 -5.56 -5.39
C GLY A 36 2.71 -6.36 -4.82
N ASP A 37 3.35 -7.13 -5.70
CA ASP A 37 4.57 -7.89 -5.48
C ASP A 37 5.79 -7.23 -6.14
N THR A 38 5.57 -6.19 -6.95
CA THR A 38 6.58 -5.44 -7.70
C THR A 38 6.53 -3.96 -7.36
N ALA A 39 7.63 -3.24 -7.62
CA ALA A 39 7.65 -1.79 -7.42
C ALA A 39 6.72 -1.09 -8.43
N VAL A 40 5.85 -0.22 -7.92
CA VAL A 40 5.03 0.69 -8.73
C VAL A 40 5.85 1.94 -9.02
N MET A 41 6.69 1.84 -10.05
CA MET A 41 7.62 2.90 -10.44
C MET A 41 6.94 4.09 -11.13
N SER A 42 5.68 3.95 -11.56
CA SER A 42 4.84 5.05 -12.03
C SER A 42 4.03 5.64 -10.87
N CYS A 43 3.72 6.94 -10.94
CA CYS A 43 2.85 7.56 -9.93
C CYS A 43 1.43 6.99 -10.01
N GLN A 44 0.79 6.81 -8.86
CA GLN A 44 -0.62 6.46 -8.75
C GLN A 44 -1.35 7.58 -8.02
N SER A 45 -2.36 8.15 -8.66
CA SER A 45 -3.25 9.14 -8.03
C SER A 45 -4.32 8.43 -7.21
N THR A 46 -4.72 9.01 -6.08
CA THR A 46 -5.85 8.50 -5.30
C THR A 46 -7.15 8.69 -6.07
N SER A 47 -8.09 7.76 -5.95
CA SER A 47 -9.39 7.84 -6.63
C SER A 47 -10.32 8.91 -6.05
N SER A 48 -10.00 9.46 -4.87
CA SER A 48 -10.78 10.48 -4.17
C SER A 48 -9.87 11.57 -3.61
N SER A 49 -10.42 12.78 -3.53
CA SER A 49 -9.83 13.91 -2.79
C SER A 49 -10.05 13.83 -1.29
N ASP A 50 -10.89 12.92 -0.81
CA ASP A 50 -11.41 12.99 0.56
C ASP A 50 -10.63 12.09 1.54
N TYR A 51 -9.50 11.52 1.11
CA TYR A 51 -8.66 10.72 1.97
C TYR A 51 -7.85 11.60 2.91
N VAL A 52 -7.94 11.30 4.21
CA VAL A 52 -7.35 12.08 5.30
C VAL A 52 -6.38 11.25 6.15
N SER A 53 -6.24 9.96 5.87
CA SER A 53 -5.17 9.13 6.40
C SER A 53 -4.79 8.00 5.45
N VAL A 54 -3.59 7.47 5.61
CA VAL A 54 -3.06 6.35 4.81
C VAL A 54 -2.43 5.32 5.72
N TRP A 55 -2.64 4.06 5.41
CA TRP A 55 -1.96 2.94 6.02
C TRP A 55 -1.08 2.25 4.97
N VAL A 56 0.09 1.81 5.40
CA VAL A 56 1.06 1.15 4.52
C VAL A 56 1.60 -0.11 5.18
N ASP A 57 1.53 -1.21 4.44
CA ASP A 57 2.25 -2.45 4.70
C ASP A 57 3.36 -2.61 3.67
N VAL A 58 4.58 -2.86 4.13
CA VAL A 58 5.71 -3.28 3.32
C VAL A 58 6.25 -4.57 3.93
N VAL A 59 5.79 -5.69 3.40
CA VAL A 59 6.18 -7.03 3.86
C VAL A 59 7.60 -7.37 3.39
N ALA A 60 8.01 -6.89 2.22
CA ALA A 60 9.33 -7.14 1.67
C ALA A 60 10.26 -5.93 1.87
N THR A 61 11.37 -6.14 2.58
CA THR A 61 12.30 -5.08 3.05
C THR A 61 12.97 -4.25 1.96
N ASN A 62 12.84 -4.66 0.69
CA ASN A 62 13.41 -4.01 -0.48
C ASN A 62 12.44 -3.01 -1.14
N PHE A 63 11.35 -2.62 -0.50
CA PHE A 63 10.43 -1.60 -1.00
C PHE A 63 10.23 -0.46 0.01
N ALA A 64 9.80 0.69 -0.51
CA ALA A 64 9.34 1.81 0.28
C ALA A 64 8.14 2.47 -0.43
N VAL A 65 7.18 2.97 0.34
CA VAL A 65 6.05 3.73 -0.19
C VAL A 65 6.30 5.21 0.07
N LEU A 66 6.22 6.00 -0.98
CA LEU A 66 6.25 7.45 -0.93
C LEU A 66 4.84 7.97 -1.14
N VAL A 67 4.34 8.79 -0.22
CA VAL A 67 3.05 9.46 -0.34
C VAL A 67 3.23 10.96 -0.55
N TYR A 68 2.27 11.56 -1.24
CA TYR A 68 2.31 12.96 -1.67
C TYR A 68 0.99 13.64 -1.36
N LYS A 69 1.06 14.93 -0.98
CA LYS A 69 -0.13 15.77 -0.77
C LYS A 69 -0.70 16.35 -2.07
N GLU A 70 0.03 16.22 -3.17
CA GLU A 70 -0.40 16.67 -4.49
C GLU A 70 -0.64 15.46 -5.41
N ALA A 71 -1.42 15.66 -6.47
CA ALA A 71 -1.61 14.67 -7.52
C ALA A 71 -0.31 14.47 -8.32
N ASP A 72 -0.25 13.40 -9.11
CA ASP A 72 0.87 13.11 -10.03
C ASP A 72 2.25 13.05 -9.36
N CYS A 73 2.29 12.79 -8.04
CA CYS A 73 3.49 12.70 -7.23
C CYS A 73 4.33 13.97 -7.29
N ALA A 74 3.67 15.11 -7.38
CA ALA A 74 4.29 16.43 -7.36
C ALA A 74 4.67 16.85 -5.93
N GLY A 75 5.70 17.70 -5.84
CA GLY A 75 6.11 18.32 -4.58
C GLY A 75 6.83 17.36 -3.61
N PRO A 76 6.86 17.72 -2.31
CA PRO A 76 7.53 16.92 -1.29
C PRO A 76 6.81 15.58 -1.07
N SER A 77 7.60 14.55 -0.80
CA SER A 77 7.13 13.20 -0.52
C SER A 77 7.46 12.78 0.91
N TRP A 78 6.63 11.92 1.49
CA TRP A 78 6.90 11.30 2.78
C TRP A 78 7.02 9.80 2.61
N ALA A 79 8.13 9.24 3.08
CA ALA A 79 8.31 7.80 3.10
C ALA A 79 7.57 7.22 4.29
N ILE A 80 6.63 6.32 4.02
CA ILE A 80 5.97 5.51 5.04
C ILE A 80 6.48 4.09 4.84
N SER A 81 7.34 3.64 5.74
CA SER A 81 7.75 2.23 5.84
C SER A 81 6.94 1.60 6.96
N GLY A 82 6.54 0.33 6.83
CA GLY A 82 5.87 -0.44 7.87
C GLY A 82 5.95 -1.92 7.56
N THR A 83 6.00 -2.78 8.57
CA THR A 83 5.96 -4.24 8.39
C THR A 83 4.76 -4.77 9.16
N HIS A 84 3.95 -5.62 8.54
CA HIS A 84 2.76 -6.28 9.11
C HIS A 84 2.94 -6.87 10.53
N GLU A 85 4.16 -7.14 10.97
CA GLU A 85 4.42 -7.82 12.25
C GLU A 85 4.08 -7.00 13.49
N THR A 86 3.89 -5.68 13.35
CA THR A 86 3.30 -4.87 14.42
C THR A 86 1.90 -4.47 14.01
N THR A 87 0.88 -4.91 14.76
CA THR A 87 -0.52 -4.46 14.68
C THR A 87 -0.71 -2.93 14.67
N THR A 88 0.36 -2.20 14.94
CA THR A 88 0.53 -0.79 14.59
C THR A 88 1.11 -0.71 13.17
N GLY A 89 0.35 -1.07 12.14
CA GLY A 89 0.76 -0.63 10.81
C GLY A 89 0.72 0.91 10.78
N ASN A 90 1.61 1.51 9.98
CA ASN A 90 1.99 2.91 10.13
C ASN A 90 0.96 3.85 9.52
N CYS A 91 -0.21 3.92 10.17
CA CYS A 91 -1.22 4.89 9.85
C CYS A 91 -0.66 6.30 9.98
N GLN A 92 -0.82 7.12 8.95
CA GLN A 92 -0.41 8.51 8.94
C GLN A 92 -1.57 9.39 8.51
N ASN A 93 -1.97 10.30 9.38
CA ASN A 93 -2.95 11.35 9.06
C ASN A 93 -2.34 12.36 8.08
N GLY A 94 -3.10 12.73 7.06
CA GLY A 94 -2.72 13.70 6.05
C GLY A 94 -3.63 13.65 4.81
N ASP A 95 -3.72 14.78 4.12
CA ASP A 95 -4.50 14.92 2.87
C ASP A 95 -3.71 14.35 1.68
N TRP A 96 -3.55 13.03 1.63
CA TRP A 96 -2.77 12.35 0.61
C TRP A 96 -3.53 12.25 -0.72
N LYS A 97 -2.88 12.58 -1.83
CA LYS A 97 -3.49 12.63 -3.17
C LYS A 97 -2.83 11.70 -4.19
N SER A 98 -1.61 11.26 -3.92
CA SER A 98 -0.93 10.28 -4.77
C SER A 98 0.14 9.52 -3.98
N PHE A 99 0.57 8.40 -4.55
CA PHE A 99 1.66 7.59 -4.01
C PHE A 99 2.50 6.93 -5.10
N LYS A 100 3.67 6.47 -4.70
CA LYS A 100 4.60 5.69 -5.52
C LYS A 100 5.25 4.61 -4.68
N VAL A 101 5.46 3.43 -5.25
CA VAL A 101 6.20 2.35 -4.59
C VAL A 101 7.56 2.20 -5.27
N VAL A 102 8.62 2.42 -4.52
CA VAL A 102 10.00 2.36 -5.02
C VAL A 102 10.73 1.17 -4.43
N LYS A 103 11.78 0.71 -5.12
CA LYS A 103 12.74 -0.19 -4.47
C LYS A 103 13.51 0.61 -3.41
N ALA A 104 13.54 0.11 -2.18
CA ALA A 104 14.44 0.63 -1.16
C ALA A 104 15.87 0.35 -1.59
N THR A 105 16.68 1.40 -1.72
CA THR A 105 18.13 1.26 -1.92
C THR A 105 18.76 0.89 -0.59
N ALA A 106 19.51 -0.22 -0.58
CA ALA A 106 20.34 -0.65 0.56
C ALA A 106 21.48 0.34 0.84
#